data_AF-A0A434AEP6-F1
#
_entry.id   AF-A0A434AEP6-F1
#
_cell.length_a   1.000
_cell.length_b   1.000
_cell.length_c   1.000
_cell.angle_alpha   90.00
_cell.angle_beta   90.00
_cell.angle_gamma   90.00
#
_symmetry.space_group_name_H-M   'P 1'
#
loop_
_entity.id
_entity.type
_entity.pdbx_description
1 polymer ?
#
loop_
_entity_poly.entity_id
_entity_poly.type
_entity_poly.pdbx_seq_one_letter_code
_entity_poly.pdbx_strand_id
1 'polypeptide(L)'
;MKIKKKQFIIILFLPMLIGLSDLSYACSLIKITKNGRTVVGNNEDQMNPNTRIWFEQGKNGKYGAMYVGFNNLYPQGGMNEVGLVFDGFTQSYKPLENSEGKIKISPSDLEKKIMQECSTVEEVKVLINKYNIDFWAGATMRYIDKSGKYLLVDGDDLIIGNDNYFVQTNKRTNETNQCWRYKKANEILNKGYTSDIQFTENVMRQIVMDERSVKTLYSTIYDLNNGKIYLYYFSDFESTLVFDLKEELKKENRILNIPELFPNNNQGEKYLNEYNKILGEIMSLGNNNDRSLSYNNLKKDIFNSFIDHYPFFYKIFHTAQYYLFEEIDYDRAILLLKLNIEIYPEYFKAYDDLGDAYMESKNYDLAIENYNKSIKLNPENIKTKRKIEIILEENKK
;
A
#
# COMPACT_ATOMS: atom_id res chain seq x y z
N MET A 1 60.61 6.40 -34.83
CA MET A 1 60.11 5.98 -33.50
C MET A 1 58.71 6.58 -33.32
N LYS A 2 57.65 5.79 -33.55
CA LYS A 2 56.25 6.25 -33.56
C LYS A 2 55.67 6.17 -32.15
N ILE A 3 55.25 7.30 -31.58
CA ILE A 3 54.46 7.33 -30.33
C ILE A 3 53.00 7.05 -30.70
N LYS A 4 52.49 5.88 -30.30
CA LYS A 4 51.08 5.47 -30.48
C LYS A 4 50.18 6.29 -29.56
N LYS A 5 49.25 7.06 -30.12
CA LYS A 5 48.08 7.60 -29.40
C LYS A 5 47.23 6.42 -28.90
N LYS A 6 47.12 6.23 -27.59
CA LYS A 6 46.12 5.34 -26.98
C LYS A 6 44.74 5.97 -27.19
N GLN A 7 43.89 5.34 -27.99
CA GLN A 7 42.46 5.63 -28.00
C GLN A 7 41.88 5.18 -26.66
N PHE A 8 41.44 6.14 -25.84
CA PHE A 8 40.53 5.85 -24.75
C PHE A 8 39.17 5.53 -25.38
N ILE A 9 38.80 4.25 -25.39
CA ILE A 9 37.41 3.85 -25.57
C ILE A 9 36.69 4.32 -24.30
N ILE A 10 35.95 5.43 -24.43
CA ILE A 10 34.92 5.80 -23.47
C ILE A 10 33.81 4.77 -23.66
N ILE A 11 33.86 3.71 -22.85
CA ILE A 11 32.70 2.84 -22.65
C ILE A 11 31.72 3.72 -21.87
N LEU A 12 30.80 4.37 -22.58
CA LEU A 12 29.58 4.90 -21.98
C LEU A 12 28.87 3.69 -21.36
N PHE A 13 29.09 3.47 -20.07
CA PHE A 13 28.15 2.74 -19.24
C PHE A 13 26.87 3.58 -19.29
N LEU A 14 26.00 3.26 -20.25
CA LEU A 14 24.60 3.62 -20.15
C LEU A 14 24.18 3.06 -18.79
N PRO A 15 23.77 3.88 -17.80
CA PRO A 15 23.05 3.32 -16.69
C PRO A 15 21.86 2.66 -17.34
N MET A 16 21.80 1.34 -17.25
CA MET A 16 20.59 0.61 -17.49
C MET A 16 19.65 1.16 -16.42
N LEU A 17 18.92 2.24 -16.77
CA LEU A 17 17.71 2.65 -16.09
C LEU A 17 16.78 1.45 -16.24
N ILE A 18 16.98 0.45 -15.39
CA ILE A 18 15.91 -0.44 -14.99
C ILE A 18 14.96 0.52 -14.30
N GLY A 19 14.01 1.03 -15.07
CA GLY A 19 12.94 1.85 -14.54
C GLY A 19 12.33 1.08 -13.38
N LEU A 20 12.45 1.64 -12.18
CA LEU A 20 11.55 1.34 -11.06
C LEU A 20 10.15 1.91 -11.37
N SER A 21 9.64 1.64 -12.57
CA SER A 21 8.42 2.26 -13.11
C SER A 21 7.21 1.32 -13.13
N ASP A 22 7.31 0.09 -12.61
CA ASP A 22 6.19 -0.87 -12.69
C ASP A 22 5.79 -1.55 -11.36
N LEU A 23 6.37 -1.16 -10.21
CA LEU A 23 5.93 -1.65 -8.90
C LEU A 23 4.96 -0.68 -8.22
N SER A 24 3.96 -0.20 -8.95
CA SER A 24 2.78 0.45 -8.36
C SER A 24 1.78 -0.64 -8.00
N TYR A 25 1.85 -1.15 -6.76
CA TYR A 25 1.03 -2.23 -6.17
C TYR A 25 -0.40 -2.20 -6.64
N ALA A 26 -0.69 -2.94 -7.70
CA ALA A 26 -1.95 -2.77 -8.34
C ALA A 26 -2.95 -3.69 -7.67
N CYS A 27 -3.86 -3.19 -6.84
CA CYS A 27 -5.11 -3.87 -6.48
C CYS A 27 -6.03 -3.95 -7.72
N SER A 28 -7.10 -4.72 -7.64
CA SER A 28 -8.13 -4.75 -8.69
C SER A 28 -9.51 -4.77 -8.09
N LEU A 29 -10.40 -3.94 -8.60
CA LEU A 29 -11.81 -3.95 -8.28
C LEU A 29 -12.64 -4.10 -9.55
N ILE A 30 -13.69 -4.91 -9.46
CA ILE A 30 -14.77 -4.95 -10.44
C ILE A 30 -16.07 -4.58 -9.76
N LYS A 31 -16.92 -3.85 -10.47
CA LYS A 31 -18.28 -3.55 -10.07
C LYS A 31 -19.22 -4.09 -11.14
N ILE A 32 -20.30 -4.76 -10.73
CA ILE A 32 -21.33 -5.26 -11.64
C ILE A 32 -22.71 -4.95 -11.06
N THR A 33 -23.56 -4.28 -11.84
CA THR A 33 -24.98 -4.08 -11.57
C THR A 33 -25.79 -4.69 -12.70
N LYS A 34 -26.71 -5.59 -12.36
CA LYS A 34 -27.65 -6.18 -13.30
C LYS A 34 -28.95 -6.52 -12.57
N ASN A 35 -30.09 -6.26 -13.21
CA ASN A 35 -31.42 -6.55 -12.66
C ASN A 35 -31.64 -6.01 -11.23
N GLY A 36 -31.14 -4.81 -10.95
CA GLY A 36 -31.27 -4.16 -9.64
C GLY A 36 -30.37 -4.70 -8.53
N ARG A 37 -29.49 -5.66 -8.82
CA ARG A 37 -28.49 -6.18 -7.88
C ARG A 37 -27.09 -5.70 -8.25
N THR A 38 -26.35 -5.22 -7.27
CA THR A 38 -24.98 -4.70 -7.38
C THR A 38 -24.03 -5.55 -6.55
N VAL A 39 -22.97 -6.03 -7.20
CA VAL A 39 -21.90 -6.82 -6.58
C VAL A 39 -20.56 -6.16 -6.90
N VAL A 40 -19.67 -6.11 -5.92
CA VAL A 40 -18.33 -5.53 -6.04
C VAL A 40 -17.30 -6.55 -5.60
N GLY A 41 -16.33 -6.87 -6.45
CA GLY A 41 -15.21 -7.75 -6.12
C GLY A 41 -13.91 -6.95 -6.02
N ASN A 42 -13.07 -7.23 -5.02
CA ASN A 42 -11.74 -6.62 -4.86
C ASN A 42 -10.67 -7.69 -4.58
N ASN A 43 -9.49 -7.53 -5.18
CA ASN A 43 -8.25 -8.25 -4.87
C ASN A 43 -7.26 -7.24 -4.24
N GLU A 44 -6.91 -7.47 -2.98
CA GLU A 44 -5.93 -6.63 -2.26
C GLU A 44 -4.51 -7.18 -2.45
N ASP A 45 -3.69 -6.40 -3.16
CA ASP A 45 -2.36 -6.80 -3.58
C ASP A 45 -1.29 -6.08 -2.76
N GLN A 46 -0.78 -6.76 -1.74
CA GLN A 46 0.03 -6.14 -0.70
C GLN A 46 1.15 -7.08 -0.22
N MET A 47 2.11 -6.49 0.49
CA MET A 47 3.28 -7.20 1.01
C MET A 47 3.10 -7.66 2.45
N ASN A 48 2.30 -6.95 3.24
CA ASN A 48 2.09 -7.19 4.67
C ASN A 48 1.01 -8.25 4.90
N PRO A 49 1.35 -9.49 5.29
CA PRO A 49 0.38 -10.57 5.47
C PRO A 49 -0.47 -10.45 6.74
N ASN A 50 -0.20 -9.46 7.61
CA ASN A 50 -0.95 -9.25 8.86
C ASN A 50 -2.30 -8.58 8.58
N THR A 51 -3.14 -9.26 7.84
CA THR A 51 -4.44 -8.78 7.34
C THR A 51 -5.52 -8.90 8.42
N ARG A 52 -6.45 -7.95 8.41
CA ARG A 52 -7.51 -7.80 9.41
C ARG A 52 -8.84 -7.54 8.71
N ILE A 53 -9.90 -8.09 9.31
CA ILE A 53 -11.28 -7.69 9.06
C ILE A 53 -11.90 -7.30 10.39
N TRP A 54 -12.60 -6.18 10.46
CA TRP A 54 -13.22 -5.73 11.70
C TRP A 54 -14.60 -5.13 11.46
N PHE A 55 -15.39 -5.14 12.53
CA PHE A 55 -16.78 -4.74 12.53
C PHE A 55 -17.00 -3.68 13.61
N GLU A 56 -17.65 -2.60 13.24
CA GLU A 56 -18.00 -1.49 14.13
C GLU A 56 -19.50 -1.24 14.09
N GLN A 57 -20.16 -1.36 15.24
CA GLN A 57 -21.58 -1.08 15.42
C GLN A 57 -21.89 0.40 15.20
N GLY A 58 -23.01 0.67 14.54
CA GLY A 58 -23.58 2.00 14.44
C GLY A 58 -24.09 2.49 15.80
N LYS A 59 -23.87 3.76 16.12
CA LYS A 59 -24.36 4.41 17.35
C LYS A 59 -24.93 5.79 17.02
N ASN A 60 -25.90 6.25 17.80
CA ASN A 60 -26.47 7.60 17.70
C ASN A 60 -27.00 7.93 16.28
N GLY A 61 -27.73 6.99 15.67
CA GLY A 61 -28.32 7.16 14.34
C GLY A 61 -27.32 6.99 13.18
N LYS A 62 -26.07 6.62 13.47
CA LYS A 62 -25.06 6.26 12.47
C LYS A 62 -25.16 4.80 12.06
N TYR A 63 -24.71 4.51 10.84
CA TYR A 63 -24.61 3.16 10.31
C TYR A 63 -23.46 2.38 10.94
N GLY A 64 -23.66 1.07 11.14
CA GLY A 64 -22.59 0.11 11.37
C GLY A 64 -21.88 -0.25 10.07
N ALA A 65 -20.61 -0.65 10.18
CA ALA A 65 -19.78 -0.98 9.04
C ALA A 65 -18.79 -2.10 9.35
N MET A 66 -18.37 -2.77 8.28
CA MET A 66 -17.19 -3.63 8.30
C MET A 66 -16.08 -3.00 7.47
N TYR A 67 -14.85 -3.31 7.83
CA TYR A 67 -13.66 -2.85 7.15
C TYR A 67 -12.65 -4.00 7.00
N VAL A 68 -11.84 -3.92 5.96
CA VAL A 68 -10.67 -4.78 5.74
C VAL A 68 -9.41 -3.92 5.65
N GLY A 69 -8.28 -4.52 6.00
CA GLY A 69 -6.97 -3.87 5.95
C GLY A 69 -5.92 -4.68 6.69
N PHE A 70 -5.07 -4.00 7.46
CA PHE A 70 -3.91 -4.59 8.11
C PHE A 70 -3.89 -4.37 9.62
N ASN A 71 -2.83 -4.83 10.28
CA ASN A 71 -2.61 -4.71 11.73
C ASN A 71 -2.47 -3.27 12.25
N ASN A 72 -2.35 -2.27 11.38
CA ASN A 72 -2.43 -0.85 11.75
C ASN A 72 -3.88 -0.32 11.83
N LEU A 73 -4.88 -1.14 11.46
CA LEU A 73 -6.31 -0.81 11.45
C LEU A 73 -6.66 0.43 10.61
N TYR A 74 -5.82 0.77 9.63
CA TYR A 74 -6.18 1.73 8.59
C TYR A 74 -7.14 1.04 7.60
N PRO A 75 -8.35 1.57 7.37
CA PRO A 75 -9.32 1.00 6.44
C PRO A 75 -8.80 1.04 4.99
N GLN A 76 -8.56 -0.13 4.38
CA GLN A 76 -8.22 -0.23 2.96
C GLN A 76 -9.48 -0.31 2.09
N GLY A 77 -10.50 -1.00 2.60
CA GLY A 77 -11.84 -1.05 2.03
C GLY A 77 -12.87 -1.43 3.08
N GLY A 78 -14.14 -1.44 2.71
CA GLY A 78 -15.22 -1.79 3.64
C GLY A 78 -16.60 -1.53 3.10
N MET A 79 -17.61 -2.08 3.79
CA MET A 79 -19.03 -1.94 3.45
C MET A 79 -19.84 -1.60 4.69
N ASN A 80 -20.78 -0.65 4.58
CA ASN A 80 -21.72 -0.35 5.65
C ASN A 80 -23.04 -1.12 5.53
N GLU A 81 -23.83 -1.12 6.60
CA GLU A 81 -25.06 -1.92 6.70
C GLU A 81 -26.15 -1.56 5.68
N VAL A 82 -26.03 -0.41 5.01
CA VAL A 82 -26.98 0.05 4.00
C VAL A 82 -26.53 -0.21 2.56
N GLY A 83 -25.34 -0.80 2.38
CA GLY A 83 -24.82 -1.24 1.08
C GLY A 83 -24.00 -0.18 0.34
N LEU A 84 -23.38 0.76 1.06
CA LEU A 84 -22.28 1.59 0.53
C LEU A 84 -20.96 0.83 0.76
N VAL A 85 -20.15 0.68 -0.28
CA VAL A 85 -18.80 0.11 -0.21
C VAL A 85 -17.77 1.16 -0.66
N PHE A 86 -16.55 1.07 -0.14
CA PHE A 86 -15.42 1.85 -0.62
C PHE A 86 -14.15 1.02 -0.76
N ASP A 87 -13.24 1.53 -1.61
CA ASP A 87 -11.91 0.97 -1.83
C ASP A 87 -10.94 2.05 -2.31
N GLY A 88 -9.64 1.89 -2.02
CA GLY A 88 -8.57 2.83 -2.34
C GLY A 88 -7.52 2.22 -3.27
N PHE A 89 -7.07 2.98 -4.27
CA PHE A 89 -6.07 2.54 -5.24
C PHE A 89 -4.91 3.53 -5.26
N THR A 90 -3.70 3.08 -4.92
CA THR A 90 -2.47 3.87 -5.09
C THR A 90 -2.31 4.33 -6.54
N GLN A 91 -1.94 5.59 -6.75
CA GLN A 91 -1.77 6.22 -8.05
C GLN A 91 -0.55 7.14 -8.07
N SER A 92 -0.20 7.62 -9.26
CA SER A 92 0.72 8.74 -9.41
C SER A 92 0.24 9.97 -8.64
N TYR A 93 1.16 10.64 -7.94
CA TYR A 93 0.85 11.80 -7.11
C TYR A 93 0.14 12.90 -7.92
N LYS A 94 -0.99 13.38 -7.40
CA LYS A 94 -1.78 14.50 -7.92
C LYS A 94 -2.16 15.40 -6.74
N PRO A 95 -1.59 16.61 -6.64
CA PRO A 95 -1.93 17.52 -5.55
C PRO A 95 -3.37 18.00 -5.67
N LEU A 96 -3.97 18.38 -4.55
CA LEU A 96 -5.20 19.18 -4.56
C LEU A 96 -4.86 20.64 -4.85
N GLU A 97 -5.69 21.26 -5.67
CA GLU A 97 -5.64 22.69 -5.96
C GLU A 97 -6.57 23.48 -5.03
N ASN A 98 -7.64 22.88 -4.52
CA ASN A 98 -8.67 23.56 -3.71
C ASN A 98 -8.75 23.08 -2.25
N SER A 99 -7.74 23.44 -1.46
CA SER A 99 -7.67 23.11 -0.03
C SER A 99 -8.07 24.26 0.92
N GLU A 100 -8.27 25.48 0.39
CA GLU A 100 -8.60 26.64 1.20
C GLU A 100 -10.01 26.53 1.83
N GLY A 101 -10.10 26.81 3.14
CA GLY A 101 -11.35 26.73 3.90
C GLY A 101 -11.85 25.31 4.21
N LYS A 102 -11.15 24.27 3.76
CA LYS A 102 -11.49 22.87 4.03
C LYS A 102 -11.09 22.45 5.45
N ILE A 103 -11.90 21.60 6.08
CA ILE A 103 -11.67 21.13 7.44
C ILE A 103 -10.57 20.04 7.43
N LYS A 104 -9.60 20.15 8.34
CA LYS A 104 -8.60 19.08 8.55
C LYS A 104 -9.22 17.92 9.30
N ILE A 105 -8.92 16.70 8.84
CA ILE A 105 -9.36 15.44 9.45
C ILE A 105 -8.30 14.38 9.14
N SER A 106 -8.17 13.36 10.00
CA SER A 106 -7.31 12.23 9.66
C SER A 106 -7.97 11.39 8.55
N PRO A 107 -7.18 10.68 7.72
CA PRO A 107 -7.71 9.75 6.72
C PRO A 107 -8.73 8.77 7.34
N SER A 108 -8.30 8.04 8.38
CA SER A 108 -9.13 7.04 9.08
C SER A 108 -10.44 7.60 9.60
N ASP A 109 -10.42 8.80 10.18
CA ASP A 109 -11.62 9.43 10.72
C ASP A 109 -12.58 9.83 9.60
N LEU A 110 -12.07 10.30 8.47
CA LEU A 110 -12.89 10.63 7.31
C LEU A 110 -13.52 9.38 6.70
N GLU A 111 -12.76 8.31 6.49
CA GLU A 111 -13.30 7.05 5.98
C GLU A 111 -14.41 6.51 6.89
N LYS A 112 -14.17 6.44 8.20
CA LYS A 112 -15.20 6.01 9.16
C LYS A 112 -16.41 6.93 9.14
N LYS A 113 -16.20 8.24 9.09
CA LYS A 113 -17.29 9.22 9.04
C LYS A 113 -18.17 9.01 7.81
N ILE A 114 -17.56 8.80 6.63
CA ILE A 114 -18.28 8.50 5.40
C ILE A 114 -19.11 7.23 5.56
N MET A 115 -18.49 6.14 5.99
CA MET A 115 -19.18 4.85 6.09
C MET A 115 -20.28 4.84 7.15
N GLN A 116 -20.16 5.66 8.18
CA GLN A 116 -21.14 5.74 9.27
C GLN A 116 -22.26 6.77 9.03
N GLU A 117 -22.09 7.73 8.10
CA GLU A 117 -23.05 8.83 7.89
C GLU A 117 -23.66 8.86 6.47
N CYS A 118 -23.11 8.12 5.51
CA CYS A 118 -23.59 8.13 4.13
C CYS A 118 -24.19 6.78 3.72
N SER A 119 -25.25 6.86 2.90
CA SER A 119 -25.93 5.72 2.28
C SER A 119 -25.86 5.75 0.75
N THR A 120 -25.59 6.91 0.16
CA THR A 120 -25.51 7.15 -1.29
C THR A 120 -24.21 7.84 -1.68
N VAL A 121 -23.77 7.65 -2.92
CA VAL A 121 -22.54 8.31 -3.40
C VAL A 121 -22.68 9.83 -3.51
N GLU A 122 -23.89 10.37 -3.67
CA GLU A 122 -24.16 11.80 -3.60
C GLU A 122 -23.89 12.37 -2.20
N GLU A 123 -24.30 11.67 -1.14
CA GLU A 123 -24.01 12.05 0.24
C GLU A 123 -22.50 12.02 0.52
N VAL A 124 -21.80 10.99 0.01
CA VAL A 124 -20.33 10.90 0.11
C VAL A 124 -19.68 12.12 -0.55
N LYS A 125 -20.10 12.47 -1.77
CA LYS A 125 -19.58 13.63 -2.50
C LYS A 125 -19.78 14.94 -1.72
N VAL A 126 -20.98 15.14 -1.16
CA VAL A 126 -21.28 16.32 -0.32
C VAL A 126 -20.41 16.36 0.93
N LEU A 127 -20.16 15.20 1.56
CA LEU A 127 -19.36 15.12 2.76
C LEU A 127 -17.87 15.39 2.50
N ILE A 128 -17.27 14.70 1.51
CA ILE A 128 -15.86 14.86 1.13
C ILE A 128 -15.55 16.31 0.78
N ASN A 129 -16.47 17.02 0.11
CA ASN A 129 -16.26 18.41 -0.28
C ASN A 129 -16.11 19.38 0.93
N LYS A 130 -16.32 18.94 2.17
CA LYS A 130 -16.09 19.75 3.38
C LYS A 130 -14.67 19.62 3.95
N TYR A 131 -13.94 18.58 3.57
CA TYR A 131 -12.68 18.20 4.21
C TYR A 131 -11.48 18.36 3.26
N ASN A 132 -10.31 18.59 3.86
CA ASN A 132 -9.04 18.53 3.14
C ASN A 132 -8.67 17.04 3.00
N ILE A 133 -8.43 16.60 1.77
CA ILE A 133 -8.12 15.21 1.42
C ILE A 133 -6.73 15.07 0.77
N ASP A 134 -5.78 15.97 1.07
CA ASP A 134 -4.40 15.98 0.55
C ASP A 134 -3.65 14.68 0.81
N PHE A 135 -4.03 13.96 1.87
CA PHE A 135 -3.49 12.65 2.18
C PHE A 135 -3.82 11.57 1.13
N TRP A 136 -4.86 11.76 0.31
CA TRP A 136 -5.17 10.91 -0.84
C TRP A 136 -4.53 11.38 -2.15
N ALA A 137 -3.63 12.38 -2.14
CA ALA A 137 -2.95 12.84 -3.36
C ALA A 137 -2.19 11.73 -4.11
N GLY A 138 -1.76 10.68 -3.40
CA GLY A 138 -1.13 9.48 -3.98
C GLY A 138 -2.10 8.34 -4.29
N ALA A 139 -3.41 8.58 -4.30
CA ALA A 139 -4.42 7.54 -4.47
C ALA A 139 -5.69 8.07 -5.15
N THR A 140 -6.53 7.13 -5.59
CA THR A 140 -7.92 7.40 -5.97
C THR A 140 -8.84 6.55 -5.11
N MET A 141 -9.94 7.13 -4.65
CA MET A 141 -10.96 6.39 -3.90
C MET A 141 -12.16 6.07 -4.79
N ARG A 142 -12.74 4.90 -4.58
CA ARG A 142 -14.01 4.48 -5.18
C ARG A 142 -15.04 4.30 -4.07
N TYR A 143 -16.21 4.90 -4.25
CA TYR A 143 -17.39 4.60 -3.45
C TYR A 143 -18.47 4.07 -4.38
N ILE A 144 -19.20 3.04 -3.97
CA ILE A 144 -20.25 2.40 -4.77
C ILE A 144 -21.43 2.13 -3.85
N ASP A 145 -22.62 2.58 -4.22
CA ASP A 145 -23.83 2.26 -3.46
C ASP A 145 -24.62 1.11 -4.12
N LYS A 146 -25.57 0.53 -3.36
CA LYS A 146 -26.37 -0.62 -3.81
C LYS A 146 -27.19 -0.36 -5.09
N SER A 147 -27.45 0.90 -5.45
CA SER A 147 -28.13 1.22 -6.71
C SER A 147 -27.25 0.95 -7.93
N GLY A 148 -25.94 0.87 -7.73
CA GLY A 148 -24.95 0.71 -8.79
C GLY A 148 -24.27 2.02 -9.18
N LYS A 149 -24.70 3.16 -8.62
CA LYS A 149 -23.93 4.40 -8.79
C LYS A 149 -22.60 4.30 -8.08
N TYR A 150 -21.62 5.00 -8.62
CA TYR A 150 -20.30 5.08 -8.04
C TYR A 150 -19.76 6.50 -8.06
N LEU A 151 -18.88 6.83 -7.12
CA LEU A 151 -18.10 8.06 -7.07
C LEU A 151 -16.62 7.72 -7.23
N LEU A 152 -15.95 8.38 -8.18
CA LEU A 152 -14.50 8.53 -8.22
C LEU A 152 -14.10 9.76 -7.40
N VAL A 153 -13.13 9.61 -6.53
CA VAL A 153 -12.41 10.70 -5.89
C VAL A 153 -10.97 10.66 -6.39
N ASP A 154 -10.56 11.66 -7.17
CA ASP A 154 -9.19 11.83 -7.69
C ASP A 154 -8.74 13.28 -7.48
N GLY A 155 -8.29 13.60 -6.26
CA GLY A 155 -8.08 14.98 -5.84
C GLY A 155 -9.39 15.77 -5.87
N ASP A 156 -9.41 16.92 -6.54
CA ASP A 156 -10.60 17.77 -6.68
C ASP A 156 -11.68 17.19 -7.62
N ASP A 157 -11.34 16.16 -8.40
CA ASP A 157 -12.27 15.51 -9.31
C ASP A 157 -13.18 14.52 -8.57
N LEU A 158 -14.43 14.94 -8.33
CA LEU A 158 -15.49 14.14 -7.69
C LEU A 158 -16.54 13.72 -8.73
N ILE A 159 -16.31 12.60 -9.42
CA ILE A 159 -17.09 12.19 -10.59
C ILE A 159 -18.06 11.06 -10.23
N ILE A 160 -19.36 11.29 -10.42
CA ILE A 160 -20.39 10.26 -10.25
C ILE A 160 -20.66 9.58 -11.59
N GLY A 161 -20.66 8.24 -11.59
CA GLY A 161 -21.05 7.42 -12.73
C GLY A 161 -22.09 6.37 -12.36
N ASN A 162 -22.63 5.69 -13.37
CA ASN A 162 -23.69 4.69 -13.20
C ASN A 162 -23.62 3.56 -14.24
N ASP A 163 -22.43 3.23 -14.72
CA ASP A 163 -22.24 2.15 -15.68
C ASP A 163 -22.62 0.81 -15.06
N ASN A 164 -23.23 -0.08 -15.85
CA ASN A 164 -23.62 -1.40 -15.39
C ASN A 164 -22.41 -2.22 -14.90
N TYR A 165 -21.22 -2.01 -15.44
CA TYR A 165 -20.00 -2.55 -14.87
C TYR A 165 -18.83 -1.60 -15.10
N PHE A 166 -17.80 -1.72 -14.27
CA PHE A 166 -16.49 -1.16 -14.55
C PHE A 166 -15.40 -1.97 -13.86
N VAL A 167 -14.16 -1.74 -14.28
CA VAL A 167 -12.95 -2.30 -13.68
C VAL A 167 -12.05 -1.15 -13.23
N GLN A 168 -11.50 -1.24 -12.02
CA GLN A 168 -10.50 -0.33 -11.49
C GLN A 168 -9.23 -1.14 -11.14
N THR A 169 -8.07 -0.63 -11.52
CA THR A 169 -6.77 -1.07 -10.99
C THR A 169 -5.99 0.15 -10.52
N ASN A 170 -4.71 0.04 -10.15
CA ASN A 170 -3.88 1.19 -9.72
C ASN A 170 -3.36 2.01 -10.91
N LYS A 171 -4.30 2.39 -11.76
CA LYS A 171 -4.09 3.20 -12.94
C LYS A 171 -5.11 4.34 -12.96
N ARG A 172 -4.66 5.55 -13.28
CA ARG A 172 -5.53 6.71 -13.50
C ARG A 172 -6.13 6.62 -14.91
N THR A 173 -7.35 7.13 -15.10
CA THR A 173 -8.13 6.99 -16.36
C THR A 173 -7.36 7.41 -17.63
N ASN A 174 -6.41 8.35 -17.53
CA ASN A 174 -5.70 8.92 -18.67
C ASN A 174 -4.31 8.32 -18.96
N GLU A 175 -3.85 7.35 -18.18
CA GLU A 175 -2.54 6.72 -18.41
C GLU A 175 -2.60 5.75 -19.62
N THR A 176 -1.50 5.57 -20.35
CA THR A 176 -1.49 4.78 -21.61
C THR A 176 -1.30 3.28 -21.37
N ASN A 177 -0.39 2.89 -20.46
CA ASN A 177 -0.13 1.48 -20.16
C ASN A 177 -1.30 0.87 -19.35
N GLN A 178 -1.96 -0.15 -19.88
CA GLN A 178 -3.07 -0.82 -19.21
C GLN A 178 -2.59 -2.08 -18.49
N CYS A 179 -2.85 -2.15 -17.18
CA CYS A 179 -2.64 -3.34 -16.36
C CYS A 179 -3.28 -4.57 -17.03
N TRP A 180 -2.56 -5.70 -17.04
CA TRP A 180 -3.05 -6.93 -17.65
C TRP A 180 -4.36 -7.40 -17.02
N ARG A 181 -4.56 -7.17 -15.71
CA ARG A 181 -5.80 -7.48 -14.97
C ARG A 181 -6.98 -6.64 -15.45
N TYR A 182 -6.74 -5.35 -15.71
CA TYR A 182 -7.75 -4.48 -16.32
C TYR A 182 -8.21 -5.02 -17.67
N LYS A 183 -7.26 -5.42 -18.53
CA LYS A 183 -7.57 -5.99 -19.85
C LYS A 183 -8.33 -7.31 -19.71
N LYS A 184 -7.82 -8.22 -18.88
CA LYS A 184 -8.40 -9.56 -18.66
C LYS A 184 -9.81 -9.50 -18.10
N ALA A 185 -10.06 -8.66 -17.09
CA ALA A 185 -11.39 -8.48 -16.51
C ALA A 185 -12.38 -7.92 -17.54
N ASN A 186 -11.99 -6.88 -18.30
CA ASN A 186 -12.84 -6.33 -19.35
C ASN A 186 -13.11 -7.33 -20.49
N GLU A 187 -12.13 -8.15 -20.88
CA GLU A 187 -12.34 -9.23 -21.86
C GLU A 187 -13.40 -10.23 -21.42
N ILE A 188 -13.48 -10.54 -20.12
CA ILE A 188 -14.51 -11.43 -19.58
C ILE A 188 -15.86 -10.73 -19.55
N LEU A 189 -15.92 -9.51 -18.98
CA LEU A 189 -17.15 -8.73 -18.83
C LEU A 189 -17.80 -8.39 -20.18
N ASN A 190 -17.00 -8.05 -21.20
CA ASN A 190 -17.48 -7.73 -22.54
C ASN A 190 -18.15 -8.90 -23.26
N LYS A 191 -17.87 -10.16 -22.87
CA LYS A 191 -18.53 -11.35 -23.42
C LYS A 191 -19.90 -11.60 -22.80
N GLY A 192 -20.23 -10.89 -21.73
CA GLY A 192 -21.45 -11.04 -20.95
C GLY A 192 -21.14 -11.21 -19.47
N TYR A 193 -21.98 -10.58 -18.65
CA TYR A 193 -21.83 -10.58 -17.19
C TYR A 193 -23.16 -10.82 -16.49
N THR A 194 -23.06 -11.31 -15.26
CA THR A 194 -24.17 -11.48 -14.31
C THR A 194 -23.76 -10.89 -12.97
N SER A 195 -24.75 -10.53 -12.16
CA SER A 195 -24.55 -10.01 -10.79
C SER A 195 -24.66 -11.12 -9.74
N ASP A 196 -24.33 -12.36 -10.11
CA ASP A 196 -24.22 -13.47 -9.15
C ASP A 196 -22.79 -13.57 -8.62
N ILE A 197 -22.67 -14.18 -7.44
CA ILE A 197 -21.40 -14.28 -6.71
C ILE A 197 -20.43 -15.18 -7.47
N GLN A 198 -20.91 -16.27 -8.07
CA GLN A 198 -20.04 -17.23 -8.76
C GLN A 198 -19.36 -16.63 -9.99
N PHE A 199 -20.08 -15.82 -10.76
CA PHE A 199 -19.51 -15.09 -11.88
C PHE A 199 -18.43 -14.11 -11.41
N THR A 200 -18.75 -13.31 -10.38
CA THR A 200 -17.81 -12.34 -9.80
C THR A 200 -16.54 -13.06 -9.30
N GLU A 201 -16.70 -14.15 -8.55
CA GLU A 201 -15.60 -15.00 -8.07
C GLU A 201 -14.72 -15.49 -9.22
N ASN A 202 -15.33 -15.98 -10.30
CA ASN A 202 -14.60 -16.49 -11.45
C ASN A 202 -13.81 -15.39 -12.18
N VAL A 203 -14.30 -14.15 -12.19
CA VAL A 203 -13.53 -13.00 -12.69
C VAL A 203 -12.38 -12.70 -11.74
N MET A 204 -12.63 -12.55 -10.43
CA MET A 204 -11.62 -12.19 -9.43
C MET A 204 -10.46 -13.20 -9.38
N ARG A 205 -10.77 -14.49 -9.43
CA ARG A 205 -9.80 -15.59 -9.49
C ARG A 205 -8.87 -15.50 -10.69
N GLN A 206 -9.36 -15.02 -11.84
CA GLN A 206 -8.56 -14.88 -13.07
C GLN A 206 -7.67 -13.63 -13.09
N ILE A 207 -7.83 -12.74 -12.11
CA ILE A 207 -7.08 -11.48 -12.00
C ILE A 207 -6.38 -11.34 -10.64
N VAL A 208 -6.02 -12.46 -9.99
CA VAL A 208 -5.15 -12.44 -8.81
C VAL A 208 -3.72 -12.06 -9.20
N MET A 209 -3.03 -11.40 -8.28
CA MET A 209 -1.59 -11.16 -8.36
C MET A 209 -0.85 -12.29 -7.65
N ASP A 210 0.05 -12.96 -8.37
CA ASP A 210 0.93 -13.99 -7.80
C ASP A 210 2.38 -13.76 -8.25
N GLU A 211 2.90 -12.57 -7.98
CA GLU A 211 4.30 -12.23 -8.22
C GLU A 211 5.16 -12.55 -6.98
N ARG A 212 6.49 -12.46 -7.12
CA ARG A 212 7.42 -12.79 -6.02
C ARG A 212 7.36 -11.78 -4.88
N SER A 213 7.27 -10.49 -5.21
CA SER A 213 7.30 -9.38 -4.25
C SER A 213 5.91 -8.92 -3.78
N VAL A 214 4.86 -9.21 -4.55
CA VAL A 214 3.48 -8.78 -4.28
C VAL A 214 2.52 -9.91 -4.58
N LYS A 215 1.53 -10.11 -3.72
CA LYS A 215 0.50 -11.14 -3.86
C LYS A 215 -0.88 -10.61 -3.50
N THR A 216 -1.92 -11.21 -4.07
CA THR A 216 -3.29 -11.03 -3.56
C THR A 216 -3.41 -11.71 -2.21
N LEU A 217 -3.38 -10.91 -1.14
CA LEU A 217 -3.40 -11.40 0.23
C LEU A 217 -4.81 -11.77 0.69
N TYR A 218 -5.81 -11.00 0.27
CA TYR A 218 -7.21 -11.37 0.43
C TYR A 218 -8.00 -10.87 -0.77
N SER A 219 -9.13 -11.54 -1.01
CA SER A 219 -10.13 -11.07 -1.96
C SER A 219 -11.46 -10.93 -1.24
N THR A 220 -12.21 -9.91 -1.59
CA THR A 220 -13.56 -9.68 -1.06
C THR A 220 -14.56 -9.59 -2.18
N ILE A 221 -15.76 -10.15 -1.97
CA ILE A 221 -16.92 -9.88 -2.81
C ILE A 221 -18.04 -9.36 -1.92
N TYR A 222 -18.52 -8.17 -2.22
CA TYR A 222 -19.60 -7.48 -1.52
C TYR A 222 -20.90 -7.60 -2.32
N ASP A 223 -21.91 -8.23 -1.73
CA ASP A 223 -23.28 -8.25 -2.26
C ASP A 223 -24.07 -7.11 -1.62
N LEU A 224 -24.04 -5.93 -2.25
CA LEU A 224 -24.49 -4.68 -1.62
C LEU A 224 -25.98 -4.70 -1.28
N ASN A 225 -26.78 -5.45 -2.04
CA ASN A 225 -28.23 -5.54 -1.84
C ASN A 225 -28.62 -6.48 -0.70
N ASN A 226 -27.81 -7.51 -0.44
CA ASN A 226 -28.09 -8.50 0.60
C ASN A 226 -27.23 -8.31 1.86
N GLY A 227 -26.28 -7.38 1.85
CA GLY A 227 -25.40 -7.10 2.99
C GLY A 227 -24.44 -8.25 3.30
N LYS A 228 -24.02 -9.01 2.29
CA LYS A 228 -23.10 -10.16 2.46
C LYS A 228 -21.69 -9.82 1.99
N ILE A 229 -20.71 -10.32 2.73
CA ILE A 229 -19.28 -10.23 2.40
C ILE A 229 -18.72 -11.64 2.26
N TYR A 230 -18.19 -11.96 1.09
CA TYR A 230 -17.48 -13.19 0.81
C TYR A 230 -16.00 -12.89 0.88
N LEU A 231 -15.29 -13.58 1.76
CA LEU A 231 -13.87 -13.42 2.00
C LEU A 231 -13.12 -14.66 1.53
N TYR A 232 -12.02 -14.41 0.83
CA TYR A 232 -11.07 -15.39 0.34
C TYR A 232 -9.68 -14.96 0.78
N TYR A 233 -8.77 -15.91 1.00
CA TYR A 233 -7.44 -15.63 1.55
C TYR A 233 -6.35 -16.18 0.65
N PHE A 234 -5.32 -15.36 0.43
CA PHE A 234 -4.07 -15.74 -0.24
C PHE A 234 -4.26 -16.39 -1.61
N SER A 235 -5.07 -15.77 -2.47
CA SER A 235 -5.45 -16.27 -3.81
C SER A 235 -6.17 -17.64 -3.84
N ASP A 236 -6.51 -18.22 -2.69
CA ASP A 236 -7.31 -19.44 -2.59
C ASP A 236 -8.81 -19.08 -2.65
N PHE A 237 -9.44 -19.47 -3.75
CA PHE A 237 -10.88 -19.34 -3.97
C PHE A 237 -11.64 -20.67 -3.81
N GLU A 238 -10.99 -21.74 -3.34
CA GLU A 238 -11.67 -23.00 -2.96
C GLU A 238 -12.26 -22.91 -1.56
N SER A 239 -11.66 -22.09 -0.69
CA SER A 239 -12.13 -21.83 0.67
C SER A 239 -12.80 -20.46 0.75
N THR A 240 -14.06 -20.41 1.19
CA THR A 240 -14.81 -19.14 1.33
C THR A 240 -15.37 -18.99 2.73
N LEU A 241 -15.23 -17.80 3.30
CA LEU A 241 -15.95 -17.40 4.51
C LEU A 241 -16.98 -16.34 4.15
N VAL A 242 -18.24 -16.52 4.58
CA VAL A 242 -19.33 -15.58 4.26
C VAL A 242 -19.83 -14.92 5.54
N PHE A 243 -19.78 -13.60 5.56
CA PHE A 243 -20.34 -12.77 6.62
C PHE A 243 -21.67 -12.18 6.18
N ASP A 244 -22.68 -12.26 7.05
CA ASP A 244 -23.89 -11.45 6.95
C ASP A 244 -23.70 -10.21 7.82
N LEU A 245 -23.54 -9.04 7.21
CA LEU A 245 -23.15 -7.83 7.93
C LEU A 245 -24.15 -7.46 9.03
N LYS A 246 -25.44 -7.68 8.79
CA LYS A 246 -26.48 -7.37 9.78
C LYS A 246 -26.36 -8.27 11.01
N GLU A 247 -26.08 -9.56 10.82
CA GLU A 247 -25.83 -10.48 11.93
C GLU A 247 -24.50 -10.18 12.65
N GLU A 248 -23.46 -9.81 11.89
CA GLU A 248 -22.16 -9.45 12.45
C GLU A 248 -22.22 -8.20 13.35
N LEU A 249 -23.05 -7.22 12.98
CA LEU A 249 -23.25 -5.97 13.72
C LEU A 249 -24.14 -6.12 14.96
N LYS A 250 -24.84 -7.25 15.15
CA LYS A 250 -25.52 -7.54 16.43
C LYS A 250 -24.55 -7.90 17.55
N LYS A 251 -23.35 -8.36 17.18
CA LYS A 251 -22.27 -8.72 18.11
C LYS A 251 -21.46 -7.48 18.46
N GLU A 252 -20.69 -7.55 19.54
CA GLU A 252 -19.78 -6.47 19.92
C GLU A 252 -18.74 -6.17 18.82
N ASN A 253 -18.25 -4.93 18.82
CA ASN A 253 -17.15 -4.51 17.96
C ASN A 253 -15.98 -5.47 18.12
N ARG A 254 -15.43 -5.96 17.02
CA ARG A 254 -14.32 -6.92 17.06
C ARG A 254 -13.46 -6.83 15.82
N ILE A 255 -12.22 -7.26 16.01
CA ILE A 255 -11.20 -7.36 14.98
C ILE A 255 -10.84 -8.84 14.87
N LEU A 256 -10.86 -9.38 13.65
CA LEU A 256 -10.50 -10.74 13.34
C LEU A 256 -9.21 -10.76 12.52
N ASN A 257 -8.35 -11.73 12.80
CA ASN A 257 -7.13 -11.99 12.04
C ASN A 257 -7.48 -12.89 10.85
N ILE A 258 -7.42 -12.35 9.62
CA ILE A 258 -7.86 -13.07 8.42
C ILE A 258 -7.14 -14.42 8.28
N PRO A 259 -5.79 -14.52 8.39
CA PRO A 259 -5.08 -15.80 8.36
C PRO A 259 -5.64 -16.87 9.31
N GLU A 260 -6.05 -16.49 10.53
CA GLU A 260 -6.61 -17.44 11.52
C GLU A 260 -8.00 -17.96 11.12
N LEU A 261 -8.72 -17.23 10.26
CA LEU A 261 -10.02 -17.66 9.74
C LEU A 261 -9.89 -18.75 8.65
N PHE A 262 -8.68 -18.96 8.11
CA PHE A 262 -8.40 -19.93 7.05
C PHE A 262 -7.30 -20.92 7.46
N PRO A 263 -7.52 -21.76 8.50
CA PRO A 263 -6.49 -22.64 9.07
C PRO A 263 -5.95 -23.71 8.11
N ASN A 264 -6.65 -23.97 7.00
CA ASN A 264 -6.20 -24.94 5.99
C ASN A 264 -5.38 -24.28 4.85
N ASN A 265 -5.19 -22.97 4.87
CA ASN A 265 -4.39 -22.26 3.87
C ASN A 265 -2.90 -22.27 4.25
N ASN A 266 -2.25 -23.41 3.99
CA ASN A 266 -0.84 -23.64 4.32
C ASN A 266 0.10 -22.62 3.67
N GLN A 267 -0.23 -22.11 2.48
CA GLN A 267 0.63 -21.17 1.76
C GLN A 267 0.62 -19.80 2.42
N GLY A 268 -0.57 -19.29 2.76
CA GLY A 268 -0.73 -18.03 3.48
C GLY A 268 -0.16 -18.09 4.89
N GLU A 269 -0.32 -19.22 5.60
CA GLU A 269 0.31 -19.43 6.91
C GLU A 269 1.84 -19.43 6.81
N LYS A 270 2.40 -20.17 5.85
CA LYS A 270 3.85 -20.21 5.61
C LYS A 270 4.41 -18.80 5.32
N TYR A 271 3.72 -18.03 4.47
CA TYR A 271 4.11 -16.65 4.16
C TYR A 271 4.03 -15.74 5.39
N LEU A 272 2.95 -15.81 6.17
CA LEU A 272 2.80 -15.04 7.41
C LEU A 272 3.91 -15.33 8.42
N ASN A 273 4.21 -16.60 8.64
CA ASN A 273 5.21 -17.04 9.63
C ASN A 273 6.63 -16.59 9.24
N GLU A 274 7.01 -16.77 7.99
CA GLU A 274 8.31 -16.33 7.47
C GLU A 274 8.45 -14.79 7.56
N TYR A 275 7.41 -14.06 7.11
CA TYR A 275 7.39 -12.61 7.17
C TYR A 275 7.52 -12.10 8.62
N ASN A 276 6.73 -12.64 9.54
CA ASN A 276 6.71 -12.19 10.94
C ASN A 276 7.98 -12.58 11.70
N LYS A 277 8.62 -13.71 11.37
CA LYS A 277 9.94 -14.07 11.90
C LYS A 277 10.96 -12.99 11.56
N ILE A 278 11.11 -12.68 10.28
CA ILE A 278 12.08 -11.67 9.81
C ILE A 278 11.70 -10.27 10.32
N LEU A 279 10.40 -9.94 10.35
CA LEU A 279 9.91 -8.68 10.91
C LEU A 279 10.32 -8.49 12.38
N GLY A 280 10.20 -9.54 13.20
CA GLY A 280 10.61 -9.51 14.61
C GLY A 280 12.12 -9.26 14.77
N GLU A 281 12.94 -9.86 13.91
CA GLU A 281 14.38 -9.62 13.87
C GLU A 281 14.73 -8.19 13.44
N ILE A 282 14.02 -7.63 12.44
CA ILE A 282 14.17 -6.22 12.03
C ILE A 282 13.85 -5.29 13.21
N MET A 283 12.73 -5.50 13.90
CA MET A 283 12.30 -4.63 15.00
C MET A 283 13.23 -4.68 16.21
N SER A 284 13.83 -5.84 16.48
CA SER A 284 14.73 -6.05 17.62
C SER A 284 16.20 -5.77 17.32
N LEU A 285 16.56 -5.47 16.06
CA LEU A 285 17.95 -5.23 15.66
C LEU A 285 18.56 -4.09 16.49
N GLY A 286 19.73 -4.36 17.08
CA GLY A 286 20.47 -3.41 17.91
C GLY A 286 20.07 -3.38 19.40
N ASN A 287 19.00 -4.08 19.81
CA ASN A 287 18.56 -4.18 21.22
C ASN A 287 19.37 -5.21 22.04
N ASN A 288 20.11 -6.10 21.38
CA ASN A 288 20.86 -7.17 22.02
C ASN A 288 22.36 -6.81 22.19
N ASN A 289 23.02 -7.45 23.16
CA ASN A 289 24.45 -7.23 23.44
C ASN A 289 25.38 -7.61 22.28
N ASP A 290 25.01 -8.59 21.44
CA ASP A 290 25.79 -8.99 20.26
C ASP A 290 25.13 -8.49 18.97
N ARG A 291 25.31 -7.18 18.71
CA ARG A 291 24.75 -6.49 17.55
C ARG A 291 25.28 -7.06 16.22
N SER A 292 26.52 -7.52 16.18
CA SER A 292 27.15 -8.07 14.97
C SER A 292 26.55 -9.41 14.57
N LEU A 293 26.34 -10.30 15.54
CA LEU A 293 25.69 -11.59 15.28
C LEU A 293 24.25 -11.40 14.82
N SER A 294 23.47 -10.57 15.50
CA SER A 294 22.07 -10.28 15.12
C SER A 294 21.98 -9.68 13.71
N TYR A 295 22.88 -8.76 13.35
CA TYR A 295 22.94 -8.16 12.01
C TYR A 295 23.18 -9.22 10.93
N ASN A 296 24.19 -10.07 11.12
CA ASN A 296 24.56 -11.10 10.15
C ASN A 296 23.47 -12.18 10.01
N ASN A 297 22.81 -12.55 11.11
CA ASN A 297 21.70 -13.48 11.08
C ASN A 297 20.50 -12.91 10.33
N LEU A 298 20.08 -11.67 10.64
CA LEU A 298 18.98 -11.02 9.93
C LEU A 298 19.26 -10.89 8.44
N LYS A 299 20.48 -10.47 8.08
CA LYS A 299 20.92 -10.43 6.68
C LYS A 299 20.77 -11.80 6.03
N LYS A 300 21.29 -12.85 6.66
CA LYS A 300 21.19 -14.23 6.15
C LYS A 300 19.74 -14.66 5.99
N ASP A 301 18.87 -14.33 6.93
CA ASP A 301 17.47 -14.72 6.90
C ASP A 301 16.69 -14.02 5.79
N ILE A 302 16.94 -12.73 5.56
CA ILE A 302 16.38 -11.99 4.41
C ILE A 302 16.84 -12.62 3.09
N PHE A 303 18.16 -12.80 2.91
CA PHE A 303 18.72 -13.28 1.63
C PHE A 303 18.39 -14.76 1.32
N ASN A 304 18.01 -15.55 2.32
CA ASN A 304 17.59 -16.94 2.14
C ASN A 304 16.07 -17.12 2.18
N SER A 305 15.30 -16.05 2.43
CA SER A 305 13.85 -16.14 2.47
C SER A 305 13.28 -16.52 1.10
N PHE A 306 12.17 -17.25 1.10
CA PHE A 306 11.40 -17.46 -0.13
C PHE A 306 10.53 -16.24 -0.49
N ILE A 307 10.35 -15.32 0.46
CA ILE A 307 9.72 -14.01 0.22
C ILE A 307 10.79 -13.13 -0.42
N ASP A 308 10.40 -12.38 -1.45
CA ASP A 308 11.30 -11.39 -2.07
C ASP A 308 11.87 -10.41 -1.02
N HIS A 309 13.04 -9.84 -1.29
CA HIS A 309 13.67 -8.93 -0.33
C HIS A 309 12.97 -7.58 -0.24
N TYR A 310 12.16 -7.22 -1.25
CA TYR A 310 11.52 -5.91 -1.33
C TYR A 310 10.64 -5.57 -0.11
N PRO A 311 9.70 -6.44 0.35
CA PRO A 311 8.96 -6.21 1.59
C PRO A 311 9.83 -5.89 2.81
N PHE A 312 10.97 -6.57 2.96
CA PHE A 312 11.89 -6.38 4.08
C PHE A 312 12.70 -5.10 3.93
N PHE A 313 13.16 -4.78 2.71
CA PHE A 313 13.76 -3.48 2.40
C PHE A 313 12.85 -2.32 2.80
N TYR A 314 11.59 -2.37 2.36
CA TYR A 314 10.62 -1.33 2.70
C TYR A 314 10.44 -1.21 4.22
N LYS A 315 10.30 -2.36 4.90
CA LYS A 315 10.13 -2.38 6.35
C LYS A 315 11.35 -1.88 7.11
N ILE A 316 12.55 -2.28 6.70
CA ILE A 316 13.83 -1.83 7.29
C ILE A 316 13.93 -0.31 7.17
N PHE A 317 13.66 0.24 5.97
CA PHE A 317 13.74 1.69 5.73
C PHE A 317 12.82 2.46 6.68
N HIS A 318 11.54 2.08 6.77
CA HIS A 318 10.59 2.77 7.65
C HIS A 318 10.86 2.54 9.14
N THR A 319 11.39 1.38 9.51
CA THR A 319 11.79 1.12 10.91
C THR A 319 12.99 1.98 11.29
N ALA A 320 13.93 2.17 10.36
CA ALA A 320 15.04 3.09 10.57
C ALA A 320 14.58 4.55 10.70
N GLN A 321 13.62 4.99 9.87
CA GLN A 321 13.04 6.33 9.97
C GLN A 321 12.34 6.58 11.31
N TYR A 322 11.60 5.59 11.80
CA TYR A 322 11.01 5.65 13.14
C TYR A 322 12.10 5.82 14.22
N TYR A 323 13.18 5.04 14.17
CA TYR A 323 14.27 5.22 15.12
C TYR A 323 15.02 6.54 14.94
N LEU A 324 15.15 7.05 13.72
CA LEU A 324 15.84 8.31 13.44
C LEU A 324 15.07 9.53 13.93
N PHE A 325 13.75 9.59 13.67
CA PHE A 325 12.97 10.81 13.87
C PHE A 325 12.06 10.79 15.10
N GLU A 326 11.60 9.61 15.53
CA GLU A 326 10.62 9.48 16.63
C GLU A 326 11.30 9.04 17.93
N GLU A 327 12.02 7.92 17.90
CA GLU A 327 12.69 7.38 19.10
C GLU A 327 14.07 8.01 19.35
N ILE A 328 14.65 8.66 18.33
CA ILE A 328 15.96 9.31 18.39
C ILE A 328 17.07 8.30 18.79
N ASP A 329 16.98 7.07 18.28
CA ASP A 329 17.97 6.01 18.43
C ASP A 329 18.81 5.87 17.16
N TYR A 330 19.84 6.72 17.07
CA TYR A 330 20.70 6.80 15.90
C TYR A 330 21.53 5.53 15.67
N ASP A 331 21.89 4.80 16.73
CA ASP A 331 22.64 3.53 16.63
C ASP A 331 21.82 2.48 15.88
N ARG A 332 20.55 2.30 16.25
CA ARG A 332 19.63 1.37 15.56
C ARG A 332 19.29 1.85 14.16
N ALA A 333 19.06 3.15 13.98
CA ALA A 333 18.82 3.72 12.65
C ALA A 333 20.00 3.44 11.69
N ILE A 334 21.24 3.68 12.13
CA ILE A 334 22.46 3.42 11.34
C ILE A 334 22.57 1.94 10.96
N LEU A 335 22.34 1.03 11.90
CA LEU A 335 22.39 -0.42 11.62
C LEU A 335 21.37 -0.81 10.54
N LEU A 336 20.12 -0.37 10.69
CA LEU A 336 19.07 -0.69 9.73
C LEU A 336 19.33 -0.06 8.35
N LEU A 337 19.79 1.19 8.29
CA LEU A 337 20.07 1.87 7.03
C LEU A 337 21.25 1.26 6.28
N LYS A 338 22.29 0.80 7.00
CA LYS A 338 23.37 0.01 6.39
C LYS A 338 22.84 -1.27 5.76
N LEU A 339 22.01 -2.02 6.49
CA LEU A 339 21.39 -3.23 5.94
C LEU A 339 20.48 -2.89 4.74
N ASN A 340 19.74 -1.79 4.80
CA ASN A 340 18.87 -1.33 3.72
C ASN A 340 19.65 -1.11 2.41
N ILE A 341 20.79 -0.42 2.51
CA ILE A 341 21.69 -0.13 1.40
C ILE A 341 22.35 -1.40 0.86
N GLU A 342 22.64 -2.39 1.72
CA GLU A 342 23.15 -3.68 1.26
C GLU A 342 22.11 -4.47 0.44
N ILE A 343 20.82 -4.33 0.76
CA ILE A 343 19.73 -5.00 0.02
C ILE A 343 19.42 -4.22 -1.27
N TYR A 344 19.34 -2.88 -1.21
CA TYR A 344 19.05 -2.00 -2.34
C TYR A 344 20.04 -0.83 -2.44
N PRO A 345 21.22 -1.03 -3.07
CA PRO A 345 22.32 -0.05 -3.09
C PRO A 345 22.08 1.19 -3.96
N GLU A 346 21.00 1.22 -4.74
CA GLU A 346 20.65 2.35 -5.61
C GLU A 346 19.55 3.25 -5.01
N TYR A 347 19.08 2.95 -3.79
CA TYR A 347 18.04 3.73 -3.12
C TYR A 347 18.62 4.95 -2.41
N PHE A 348 18.68 6.09 -3.10
CA PHE A 348 19.32 7.32 -2.61
C PHE A 348 18.80 7.80 -1.24
N LYS A 349 17.50 7.61 -0.95
CA LYS A 349 16.90 8.06 0.32
C LYS A 349 17.49 7.34 1.54
N ALA A 350 17.91 6.08 1.41
CA ALA A 350 18.60 5.40 2.52
C ALA A 350 19.97 5.99 2.80
N TYR A 351 20.68 6.49 1.78
CA TYR A 351 21.92 7.24 1.98
C TYR A 351 21.68 8.62 2.60
N ASP A 352 20.59 9.31 2.22
CA ASP A 352 20.20 10.57 2.89
C ASP A 352 19.94 10.34 4.38
N ASP A 353 19.07 9.39 4.71
CA ASP A 353 18.69 9.11 6.10
C ASP A 353 19.89 8.57 6.90
N LEU A 354 20.82 7.83 6.26
CA LEU A 354 22.07 7.40 6.91
C LEU A 354 23.01 8.57 7.18
N GLY A 355 23.08 9.52 6.24
CA GLY A 355 23.78 10.78 6.43
C GLY A 355 23.21 11.57 7.60
N ASP A 356 21.88 11.66 7.70
CA ASP A 356 21.17 12.31 8.81
C ASP A 356 21.50 11.64 10.15
N ALA A 357 21.41 10.31 10.22
CA ALA A 357 21.74 9.58 11.44
C ALA A 357 23.21 9.80 11.88
N TYR A 358 24.15 9.90 10.93
CA TYR A 358 25.55 10.21 11.23
C TYR A 358 25.76 11.66 11.65
N MET A 359 25.06 12.61 11.03
CA MET A 359 25.11 14.03 11.37
C MET A 359 24.64 14.22 12.82
N GLU A 360 23.50 13.64 13.17
CA GLU A 360 22.96 13.66 14.52
C GLU A 360 23.87 12.96 15.55
N SER A 361 24.58 11.91 15.13
CA SER A 361 25.61 11.23 15.94
C SER A 361 26.97 11.95 15.94
N LYS A 362 27.07 13.16 15.37
CA LYS A 362 28.29 13.98 15.25
C LYS A 362 29.45 13.34 14.47
N ASN A 363 29.14 12.35 13.62
CA ASN A 363 30.09 11.71 12.72
C ASN A 363 30.07 12.38 11.35
N TYR A 364 30.54 13.63 11.29
CA TYR A 364 30.39 14.50 10.12
C TYR A 364 31.05 13.96 8.84
N ASP A 365 32.20 13.30 8.94
CA ASP A 365 32.88 12.71 7.78
C ASP A 365 32.01 11.62 7.12
N LEU A 366 31.42 10.75 7.93
CA LEU A 366 30.51 9.71 7.45
C LEU A 366 29.19 10.28 6.94
N ALA A 367 28.70 11.37 7.54
CA ALA A 367 27.52 12.08 7.04
C ALA A 367 27.77 12.61 5.63
N ILE A 368 28.88 13.33 5.41
CA ILE A 368 29.28 13.87 4.11
C ILE A 368 29.47 12.75 3.08
N GLU A 369 30.10 11.63 3.45
CA GLU A 369 30.28 10.48 2.55
C GLU A 369 28.92 9.97 2.03
N ASN A 370 27.96 9.76 2.93
CA ASN A 370 26.64 9.23 2.59
C ASN A 370 25.80 10.25 1.80
N TYR A 371 25.80 11.53 2.17
CA TYR A 371 25.15 12.58 1.39
C TYR A 371 25.72 12.70 -0.03
N ASN A 372 27.04 12.59 -0.20
CA ASN A 372 27.65 12.58 -1.52
C ASN A 372 27.22 11.37 -2.36
N LYS A 373 27.12 10.19 -1.73
CA LYS A 373 26.60 8.99 -2.41
C LYS A 373 25.13 9.14 -2.80
N SER A 374 24.30 9.74 -1.94
CA SER A 374 22.92 10.09 -2.27
C SER A 374 22.83 11.06 -3.45
N ILE A 375 23.59 12.16 -3.44
CA ILE A 375 23.60 13.15 -4.55
C ILE A 375 24.08 12.51 -5.86
N LYS A 376 25.03 11.57 -5.80
CA LYS A 376 25.47 10.83 -6.98
C LYS A 376 24.34 9.98 -7.59
N LEU A 377 23.46 9.43 -6.76
CA LEU A 377 22.29 8.65 -7.19
C LEU A 377 21.11 9.55 -7.59
N ASN A 378 20.95 10.69 -6.95
CA ASN A 378 19.92 11.70 -7.24
C ASN A 378 20.50 13.13 -7.24
N PRO A 379 21.03 13.60 -8.39
CA PRO A 379 21.67 14.91 -8.49
C PRO A 379 20.75 16.10 -8.22
N GLU A 380 19.43 15.93 -8.30
CA GLU A 380 18.42 16.98 -8.10
C GLU A 380 18.03 17.16 -6.63
N ASN A 381 18.61 16.39 -5.70
CA ASN A 381 18.31 16.51 -4.28
C ASN A 381 18.98 17.75 -3.65
N ILE A 382 18.36 18.92 -3.85
CA ILE A 382 18.84 20.21 -3.33
C ILE A 382 18.91 20.21 -1.79
N LYS A 383 17.99 19.50 -1.12
CA LYS A 383 17.98 19.41 0.35
C LYS A 383 19.28 18.79 0.87
N THR A 384 19.71 17.68 0.27
CA THR A 384 20.96 16.99 0.66
C THR A 384 22.20 17.82 0.36
N LYS A 385 22.23 18.57 -0.76
CA LYS A 385 23.33 19.50 -1.07
C LYS A 385 23.52 20.54 0.03
N ARG A 386 22.42 21.16 0.50
CA ARG A 386 22.45 22.14 1.59
C ARG A 386 22.98 21.55 2.90
N LYS A 387 22.66 20.29 3.22
CA LYS A 387 23.17 19.61 4.43
C LYS A 387 24.69 19.51 4.42
N ILE A 388 25.31 19.21 3.27
CA ILE A 388 26.78 19.20 3.14
C ILE A 388 27.37 20.60 3.34
N GLU A 389 26.78 21.62 2.74
CA GLU A 389 27.23 23.01 2.87
C GLU A 389 27.25 23.46 4.34
N ILE A 390 26.18 23.17 5.09
CA ILE A 390 26.08 23.49 6.52
C ILE A 390 27.22 22.85 7.32
N ILE A 391 27.48 21.55 7.14
CA ILE A 391 28.55 20.85 7.86
C ILE A 391 29.93 21.46 7.55
N LEU A 392 30.19 21.81 6.28
CA LEU A 392 31.45 22.43 5.87
C LEU A 392 31.63 23.86 6.39
N GLU A 393 30.55 24.59 6.62
CA GLU A 393 30.59 25.93 7.21
C GLU A 393 30.81 25.89 8.72
N GLU A 394 30.21 24.93 9.42
CA GLU A 394 30.39 24.75 10.86
C GLU A 394 31.81 24.29 11.21
N ASN A 395 32.40 23.41 10.41
CA ASN A 395 33.79 22.94 10.59
C ASN A 395 34.87 23.98 10.23
N LYS A 396 34.50 25.15 9.70
CA LYS A 396 35.41 26.27 9.40
C LYS A 396 35.49 27.31 10.52
N LYS A 397 34.65 27.21 11.55
CA LYS A 397 34.68 28.05 12.76
C LYS A 397 35.41 27.32 13.88
#